data_AF-A0A8K1FTN4-F1
#
_entry.id   AF-A0A8K1FTN4-F1
#
_cell.length_a   1.000
_cell.length_b   1.000
_cell.length_c   1.000
_cell.angle_alpha   90.00
_cell.angle_beta   90.00
_cell.angle_gamma   90.00
#
_symmetry.space_group_name_H-M   'P 1'
#
loop_
_entity.id
_entity.type
_entity.pdbx_description
1 polymer ?
#
loop_
_entity_poly.entity_id
_entity_poly.type
_entity_poly.pdbx_seq_one_letter_code
_entity_poly.pdbx_strand_id
1 'polypeptide(L)'
;MYSRYLTTLQWREGEDRVVGVLANKLRIYEDTVTAPVRTHVSSVETRLAEQVRSLIEEGHQKLKKELKEEIYHISPEPTRVSAIRSRCPPARERGYTPRGNLWSFLREHGEDMKKWDEKSTSSLAAQFSFLLDAMNPESLVAKPLAYGNCTMPIV
;
A
#
# COMPACT_ATOMS: atom_id res chain seq x y z
N MET A 1 -27.91 70.15 8.94
CA MET A 1 -27.52 68.99 8.10
C MET A 1 -27.04 67.76 8.90
N TYR A 2 -26.59 67.88 10.15
CA TYR A 2 -26.04 66.77 10.93
C TYR A 2 -27.07 65.69 11.39
N SER A 3 -28.29 66.10 11.73
CA SER A 3 -29.35 65.20 12.22
C SER A 3 -29.79 64.13 11.21
N ARG A 4 -29.79 64.46 9.91
CA ARG A 4 -30.15 63.52 8.83
C ARG A 4 -29.07 62.45 8.59
N TYR A 5 -27.82 62.75 8.89
CA TYR A 5 -26.71 61.82 8.73
C TYR A 5 -26.67 60.76 9.85
N LEU A 6 -26.94 61.17 11.10
CA LEU A 6 -27.00 60.27 12.25
C LEU A 6 -28.14 59.24 12.12
N THR A 7 -29.29 59.67 11.62
CA THR A 7 -30.45 58.78 11.41
C THR A 7 -30.18 57.72 10.35
N THR A 8 -29.47 58.07 9.26
CA THR A 8 -29.09 57.09 8.23
C THR A 8 -28.05 56.07 8.73
N LEU A 9 -27.12 56.48 9.60
CA LEU A 9 -26.15 55.58 10.20
C LEU A 9 -26.83 54.59 11.16
N GLN A 10 -27.73 55.08 12.01
CA GLN A 10 -28.44 54.28 13.00
C GLN A 10 -29.42 53.28 12.36
N TRP A 11 -30.01 53.63 11.20
CA TRP A 11 -30.81 52.72 10.39
C TRP A 11 -29.98 51.60 9.78
N ARG A 12 -28.86 51.94 9.12
CA ARG A 12 -27.95 50.95 8.49
C ARG A 12 -27.39 49.97 9.52
N GLU A 13 -26.97 50.47 10.69
CA GLU A 13 -26.44 49.61 11.75
C GLU A 13 -27.51 48.68 12.34
N GLY A 14 -28.78 49.11 12.34
CA GLY A 14 -29.91 48.24 12.67
C GLY A 14 -30.15 47.15 11.61
N GLU A 15 -30.09 47.49 10.33
CA GLU A 15 -30.24 46.55 9.22
C GLU A 15 -29.13 45.48 9.23
N ASP A 16 -27.87 45.87 9.39
CA ASP A 16 -26.73 44.93 9.42
C ASP A 16 -26.85 43.93 10.58
N ARG A 17 -27.35 44.38 11.74
CA ARG A 17 -27.64 43.51 12.89
C ARG A 17 -28.79 42.54 12.60
N VAL A 18 -29.87 42.99 11.95
CA VAL A 18 -31.02 42.14 11.60
C VAL A 18 -30.65 41.13 10.52
N VAL A 19 -29.88 41.53 9.51
CA VAL A 19 -29.36 40.65 8.46
C VAL A 19 -28.47 39.56 9.05
N GLY A 20 -27.58 39.91 9.98
CA GLY A 20 -26.74 38.93 10.69
C GLY A 20 -27.55 37.93 11.51
N VAL A 21 -28.60 38.38 12.21
CA VAL A 21 -29.51 37.51 12.98
C VAL A 21 -30.30 36.58 12.05
N LEU A 22 -30.81 37.09 10.93
CA LEU A 22 -31.56 36.29 9.96
C LEU A 22 -30.65 35.25 9.28
N ALA A 23 -29.45 35.64 8.87
CA ALA A 23 -28.45 34.73 8.31
C ALA A 23 -28.08 33.61 9.31
N ASN A 24 -27.93 33.95 10.59
CA ASN A 24 -27.64 32.94 11.63
C ASN A 24 -28.81 31.96 11.81
N LYS A 25 -30.05 32.43 11.77
CA LYS A 25 -31.24 31.55 11.83
C LYS A 25 -31.33 30.62 10.63
N LEU A 26 -31.03 31.11 9.42
CA LEU A 26 -31.03 30.30 8.20
C LEU A 26 -29.96 29.21 8.26
N ARG A 27 -28.74 29.56 8.71
CA ARG A 27 -27.67 28.58 8.90
C ARG A 27 -28.07 27.49 9.90
N ILE A 28 -28.64 27.87 11.05
CA ILE A 28 -29.09 26.90 12.05
C ILE A 28 -30.16 25.97 11.47
N TYR A 29 -31.11 26.50 10.71
CA TYR A 29 -32.15 25.71 10.05
C TYR A 29 -31.57 24.72 9.03
N GLU A 30 -30.66 25.19 8.17
CA GLU A 30 -29.95 24.34 7.22
C GLU A 30 -29.18 23.23 7.93
N ASP A 31 -28.45 23.55 9.00
CA ASP A 31 -27.70 22.58 9.79
C ASP A 31 -28.62 21.57 10.47
N THR A 32 -29.75 21.99 11.03
CA THR A 32 -30.73 21.07 11.66
C THR A 32 -31.37 20.13 10.65
N VAL A 33 -31.60 20.57 9.42
CA VAL A 33 -32.15 19.73 8.35
C VAL A 33 -31.08 18.80 7.77
N THR A 34 -29.84 19.29 7.63
CA THR A 34 -28.77 18.58 6.92
C THR A 34 -27.99 17.62 7.82
N ALA A 35 -27.85 17.93 9.12
CA ALA A 35 -27.09 17.08 10.04
C ALA A 35 -27.67 15.65 10.20
N PRO A 36 -28.99 15.44 10.33
CA PRO A 36 -29.57 14.09 10.36
C PRO A 36 -29.30 13.29 9.08
N VAL A 37 -29.38 13.95 7.92
CA VAL A 37 -29.09 13.31 6.64
C VAL A 37 -27.62 12.93 6.54
N ARG A 38 -26.70 13.84 6.90
CA ARG A 38 -25.25 13.56 6.92
C ARG A 38 -24.88 12.41 7.86
N THR A 39 -25.46 12.39 9.06
CA THR A 39 -25.22 11.31 10.04
C THR A 39 -25.77 9.98 9.56
N HIS A 40 -26.97 9.96 8.97
CA HIS A 40 -27.54 8.74 8.39
C HIS A 40 -26.70 8.22 7.22
N VAL A 41 -26.31 9.10 6.29
CA VAL A 41 -25.42 8.73 5.16
C VAL A 41 -24.11 8.16 5.67
N SER A 42 -23.45 8.84 6.62
CA SER A 42 -22.21 8.34 7.23
C SER A 42 -22.40 6.98 7.92
N SER A 43 -23.53 6.77 8.61
CA SER A 43 -23.85 5.47 9.23
C SER A 43 -24.08 4.36 8.20
N VAL A 44 -24.70 4.65 7.07
CA VAL A 44 -24.89 3.67 6.00
C VAL A 44 -23.57 3.35 5.32
N GLU A 45 -22.74 4.37 5.06
CA GLU A 45 -21.40 4.21 4.49
C GLU A 45 -20.50 3.33 5.36
N THR A 46 -20.49 3.54 6.70
CA THR A 46 -19.70 2.72 7.61
C THR A 46 -20.17 1.27 7.63
N ARG A 47 -21.48 1.04 7.71
CA ARG A 47 -22.06 -0.31 7.67
C ARG A 47 -21.75 -1.03 6.36
N LEU A 48 -21.84 -0.32 5.23
CA LEU A 48 -21.51 -0.89 3.92
C LEU A 48 -20.01 -1.21 3.83
N ALA A 49 -19.14 -0.33 4.30
CA ALA A 49 -17.70 -0.57 4.32
C ALA A 49 -17.34 -1.78 5.18
N GLU A 50 -17.97 -1.95 6.35
CA GLU A 50 -17.81 -3.13 7.21
C GLU A 50 -18.30 -4.41 6.52
N GLN A 51 -19.46 -4.37 5.88
CA GLN A 51 -19.99 -5.53 5.12
C GLN A 51 -19.07 -5.95 3.98
N VAL A 52 -18.56 -4.98 3.20
CA VAL A 52 -17.63 -5.27 2.10
C VAL A 52 -16.33 -5.86 2.64
N ARG A 53 -15.77 -5.31 3.72
CA ARG A 53 -14.57 -5.88 4.38
C ARG A 53 -14.80 -7.31 4.86
N SER A 54 -15.94 -7.57 5.49
CA SER A 54 -16.30 -8.92 5.95
C SER A 54 -16.44 -9.90 4.80
N LEU A 55 -17.10 -9.51 3.70
CA LEU A 55 -17.27 -10.36 2.52
C LEU A 55 -15.94 -10.67 1.84
N ILE A 56 -15.04 -9.68 1.76
CA ILE A 56 -13.69 -9.87 1.22
C ILE A 56 -12.91 -10.86 2.09
N GLU A 57 -12.90 -10.68 3.40
CA GLU A 57 -12.18 -11.58 4.32
C GLU A 57 -12.76 -13.00 4.29
N GLU A 58 -14.10 -13.14 4.34
CA GLU A 58 -14.77 -14.44 4.23
C GLU A 58 -14.45 -15.12 2.90
N GLY A 59 -14.50 -14.38 1.79
CA GLY A 59 -14.13 -14.86 0.47
C GLY A 59 -12.68 -15.34 0.40
N HIS A 60 -11.75 -14.56 0.96
CA HIS A 60 -10.33 -14.95 1.05
C HIS A 60 -10.14 -16.24 1.87
N GLN A 61 -10.80 -16.36 3.03
CA GLN A 61 -10.70 -17.56 3.85
C GLN A 61 -11.31 -18.79 3.15
N LYS A 62 -12.43 -18.61 2.44
CA LYS A 62 -13.08 -19.68 1.68
C LYS A 62 -12.19 -20.18 0.54
N LEU A 63 -11.71 -19.27 -0.30
CA LEU A 63 -10.80 -19.61 -1.41
C LEU A 63 -9.50 -20.27 -0.90
N LYS A 64 -8.96 -19.81 0.23
CA LYS A 64 -7.78 -20.42 0.84
C LYS A 64 -8.02 -21.86 1.29
N LYS A 65 -9.21 -22.17 1.81
CA LYS A 65 -9.59 -23.53 2.20
C LYS A 65 -9.79 -24.42 0.97
N GLU A 66 -10.53 -23.94 -0.02
CA GLU A 66 -10.78 -24.67 -1.28
C GLU A 66 -9.47 -24.98 -2.00
N LEU A 67 -8.58 -23.99 -2.15
CA LEU A 67 -7.27 -24.20 -2.77
C LEU A 67 -6.40 -25.19 -1.99
N LYS A 68 -6.43 -25.13 -0.66
CA LYS A 68 -5.70 -26.07 0.19
C LYS A 68 -6.22 -27.50 -0.07
N GLU A 69 -7.53 -27.70 -0.08
CA GLU A 69 -8.19 -28.98 -0.34
C GLU A 69 -7.91 -29.50 -1.76
N GLU A 70 -8.01 -28.65 -2.79
CA GLU A 70 -7.63 -29.02 -4.16
C GLU A 70 -6.17 -29.44 -4.27
N ILE A 71 -5.23 -28.71 -3.63
CA ILE A 71 -3.82 -29.11 -3.60
C ILE A 71 -3.63 -30.45 -2.87
N TYR A 72 -4.36 -30.71 -1.79
CA TYR A 72 -4.33 -32.02 -1.11
C TYR A 72 -4.86 -33.15 -2.00
N HIS A 73 -5.88 -32.92 -2.82
CA HIS A 73 -6.41 -33.93 -3.75
C HIS A 73 -5.56 -34.10 -5.01
N ILE A 74 -4.85 -33.06 -5.45
CA ILE A 74 -3.89 -33.13 -6.56
C ILE A 74 -2.55 -33.75 -6.11
N SER A 75 -2.21 -33.65 -4.82
CA SER A 75 -1.06 -34.35 -4.25
C SER A 75 -1.28 -35.84 -4.41
N PRO A 76 -0.54 -36.52 -5.32
CA PRO A 76 -0.67 -37.94 -5.43
C PRO A 76 -0.19 -38.52 -4.10
N GLU A 77 -1.00 -39.38 -3.51
CA GLU A 77 -0.54 -40.37 -2.55
C GLU A 77 0.83 -40.86 -3.04
N PRO A 78 1.91 -40.85 -2.23
CA PRO A 78 3.21 -41.30 -2.67
C PRO A 78 3.03 -42.75 -3.10
N THR A 79 2.77 -42.92 -4.39
CA THR A 79 2.44 -44.19 -4.98
C THR A 79 3.66 -45.01 -4.63
N ARG A 80 3.45 -46.10 -3.90
CA ARG A 80 4.51 -47.06 -3.58
C ARG A 80 4.92 -47.69 -4.91
N VAL A 81 5.64 -46.94 -5.74
CA VAL A 81 6.27 -47.38 -6.98
C VAL A 81 7.47 -48.19 -6.53
N SER A 82 7.18 -49.38 -6.04
CA SER A 82 8.15 -50.45 -5.89
C SER A 82 8.63 -50.85 -7.27
N ALA A 83 9.96 -50.86 -7.43
CA ALA A 83 10.69 -51.70 -8.38
C ALA A 83 10.74 -51.31 -9.86
N ILE A 84 10.64 -50.03 -10.21
CA ILE A 84 11.27 -49.54 -11.45
C ILE A 84 12.16 -48.34 -11.11
N ARG A 85 13.16 -48.59 -10.27
CA ARG A 85 14.37 -47.77 -10.24
C ARG A 85 15.14 -48.07 -11.53
N SER A 86 14.57 -47.64 -12.66
CA SER A 86 15.32 -47.53 -13.91
C SER A 86 16.57 -46.73 -13.59
N ARG A 87 17.70 -47.27 -14.00
CA ARG A 87 19.06 -46.79 -13.76
C ARG A 87 19.21 -45.32 -14.18
N CYS A 88 18.76 -44.38 -13.36
CA CYS A 88 19.30 -43.04 -13.36
C CYS A 88 20.66 -43.16 -12.69
N PRO A 89 21.76 -42.78 -13.37
CA PRO A 89 23.01 -42.55 -12.66
C PRO A 89 22.71 -41.58 -11.52
N PRO A 90 23.37 -41.68 -10.36
CA PRO A 90 23.28 -40.62 -9.36
C PRO A 90 23.55 -39.33 -10.13
N ALA A 91 22.54 -38.46 -10.19
CA ALA A 91 22.68 -37.16 -10.79
C ALA A 91 23.90 -36.58 -10.08
N ARG A 92 25.03 -36.56 -10.79
CA ARG A 92 26.23 -35.88 -10.32
C ARG A 92 25.70 -34.56 -9.83
N GLU A 93 26.03 -34.23 -8.60
CA GLU A 93 25.82 -32.94 -7.98
C GLU A 93 26.40 -31.90 -8.96
N ARG A 94 25.59 -31.53 -9.95
CA ARG A 94 25.99 -30.71 -11.08
C ARG A 94 25.88 -29.34 -10.48
N GLY A 95 27.00 -28.94 -9.86
CA GLY A 95 27.12 -27.93 -8.83
C GLY A 95 25.94 -26.98 -8.83
N TYR A 96 25.16 -27.03 -7.75
CA TYR A 96 24.08 -26.10 -7.46
C TYR A 96 24.60 -24.70 -7.74
N THR A 97 24.32 -24.16 -8.93
CA THR A 97 25.02 -22.96 -9.38
C THR A 97 24.20 -21.79 -8.87
N PRO A 98 24.69 -20.99 -7.91
CA PRO A 98 23.92 -19.89 -7.33
C PRO A 98 23.43 -18.89 -8.39
N ARG A 99 24.09 -18.89 -9.58
CA ARG A 99 23.77 -18.10 -10.76
C ARG A 99 22.40 -18.42 -11.37
N GLY A 100 21.94 -19.67 -11.33
CA GLY A 100 20.65 -20.06 -11.93
C GLY A 100 19.46 -19.42 -11.21
N ASN A 101 19.46 -19.49 -9.88
CA ASN A 101 18.41 -18.91 -9.04
C ASN A 101 18.38 -17.38 -9.15
N LEU A 102 19.57 -16.80 -9.21
CA LEU A 102 19.79 -15.38 -9.38
C LEU A 102 19.27 -14.85 -10.73
N TRP A 103 19.42 -15.64 -11.79
CA TRP A 103 18.86 -15.35 -13.11
C TRP A 103 17.33 -15.40 -13.14
N SER A 104 16.72 -16.42 -12.51
CA SER A 104 15.26 -16.53 -12.45
C SER A 104 14.64 -15.32 -11.74
N PHE A 105 15.24 -14.89 -10.63
CA PHE A 105 14.78 -13.71 -9.88
C PHE A 105 14.86 -12.42 -10.69
N LEU A 106 16.00 -12.14 -11.34
CA LEU A 106 16.13 -10.93 -12.17
C LEU A 106 15.12 -10.89 -13.32
N ARG A 107 14.82 -12.06 -13.93
CA ARG A 107 13.80 -12.18 -14.97
C ARG A 107 12.39 -11.87 -14.44
N GLU A 108 12.06 -12.35 -13.25
CA GLU A 108 10.77 -12.08 -12.60
C GLU A 108 10.60 -10.59 -12.24
N HIS A 109 11.71 -9.90 -11.95
CA HIS A 109 11.75 -8.44 -11.74
C HIS A 109 11.87 -7.61 -13.03
N GLY A 110 11.80 -8.23 -14.21
CA GLY A 110 11.77 -7.53 -15.50
C GLY A 110 13.12 -6.96 -15.96
N GLU A 111 14.23 -7.42 -15.40
CA GLU A 111 15.56 -7.01 -15.82
C GLU A 111 15.90 -7.57 -17.23
N ASP A 112 16.68 -6.82 -18.00
CA ASP A 112 17.10 -7.26 -19.33
C ASP A 112 18.21 -8.31 -19.23
N MET A 113 17.88 -9.54 -19.60
CA MET A 113 18.77 -10.70 -19.47
C MET A 113 19.99 -10.60 -20.39
N LYS A 114 19.86 -9.96 -21.56
CA LYS A 114 20.99 -9.79 -22.50
C LYS A 114 22.13 -8.97 -21.90
N LYS A 115 21.81 -8.07 -20.96
CA LYS A 115 22.78 -7.24 -20.22
C LYS A 115 23.61 -8.05 -19.21
N TRP A 116 23.14 -9.24 -18.82
CA TRP A 116 23.74 -10.07 -17.77
C TRP A 116 24.41 -11.35 -18.27
N ASP A 117 24.28 -11.67 -19.56
CA ASP A 117 24.89 -12.86 -20.20
C ASP A 117 26.41 -12.91 -19.98
N GLU A 118 27.10 -11.79 -20.19
CA GLU A 118 28.57 -11.65 -20.09
C GLU A 118 29.08 -11.26 -18.69
N LYS A 119 28.17 -11.01 -17.74
CA LYS A 119 28.55 -10.53 -16.41
C LYS A 119 28.87 -11.67 -15.45
N SER A 120 29.80 -11.38 -14.54
CA SER A 120 30.24 -12.30 -13.48
C SER A 120 29.13 -12.54 -12.45
N THR A 121 29.17 -13.70 -11.80
CA THR A 121 28.19 -14.07 -10.76
C THR A 121 28.13 -13.07 -9.61
N SER A 122 29.23 -12.39 -9.28
CA SER A 122 29.27 -11.35 -8.25
C SER A 122 28.49 -10.10 -8.63
N SER A 123 28.54 -9.65 -9.89
CA SER A 123 27.76 -8.52 -10.37
C SER A 123 26.26 -8.80 -10.34
N LEU A 124 25.86 -10.03 -10.65
CA LEU A 124 24.45 -10.41 -10.52
C LEU A 124 24.04 -10.45 -9.04
N ALA A 125 24.88 -10.97 -8.15
CA ALA A 125 24.55 -11.10 -6.72
C ALA A 125 24.38 -9.72 -6.07
N ALA A 126 25.20 -8.75 -6.48
CA ALA A 126 25.05 -7.36 -6.07
C ALA A 126 23.72 -6.75 -6.54
N GLN A 127 23.30 -7.02 -7.78
CA GLN A 127 22.01 -6.54 -8.30
C GLN A 127 20.83 -7.17 -7.57
N PHE A 128 20.92 -8.46 -7.26
CA PHE A 128 19.90 -9.16 -6.47
C PHE A 128 19.77 -8.60 -5.06
N SER A 129 20.90 -8.38 -4.37
CA SER A 129 20.88 -7.71 -3.07
C SER A 129 20.31 -6.29 -3.16
N PHE A 130 20.61 -5.54 -4.22
CA PHE A 130 20.05 -4.21 -4.45
C PHE A 130 18.53 -4.24 -4.65
N LEU A 131 18.01 -5.15 -5.47
CA LEU A 131 16.58 -5.31 -5.69
C LEU A 131 15.86 -5.82 -4.43
N LEU A 132 16.47 -6.72 -3.67
CA LEU A 132 15.93 -7.15 -2.38
C LEU A 132 15.87 -6.01 -1.36
N ASP A 133 16.90 -5.15 -1.30
CA ASP A 133 16.93 -3.98 -0.41
C ASP A 133 15.91 -2.91 -0.81
N ALA A 134 15.69 -2.74 -2.12
CA ALA A 134 14.67 -1.85 -2.67
C ALA A 134 13.24 -2.37 -2.47
N MET A 135 13.07 -3.68 -2.31
CA MET A 135 11.79 -4.31 -2.02
C MET A 135 11.48 -4.43 -0.52
N ASN A 136 12.44 -4.09 0.36
CA ASN A 136 12.19 -4.01 1.79
C ASN A 136 11.57 -2.64 2.13
N PRO A 137 10.29 -2.55 2.54
CA PRO A 137 9.66 -1.28 2.89
C PRO A 137 10.25 -0.59 4.14
N GLU A 138 11.13 -1.27 4.91
CA GLU A 138 11.81 -0.68 6.07
C GLU A 138 13.10 0.09 5.72
N SER A 139 13.65 -0.01 4.50
CA SER A 139 14.89 0.71 4.13
C SER A 139 14.67 2.19 3.79
N LEU A 140 13.41 2.64 3.65
CA LEU A 140 13.05 4.04 3.40
C LEU A 140 13.08 4.94 4.65
N VAL A 141 13.39 4.41 5.84
CA VAL A 141 13.44 5.20 7.09
C VAL A 141 14.86 5.43 7.63
N ALA A 142 15.91 4.81 7.08
CA ALA A 142 17.26 4.98 7.63
C ALA A 142 18.35 5.12 6.57
N LYS A 143 18.46 6.31 5.96
CA LYS A 143 19.76 6.82 5.50
C LYS A 143 19.93 8.27 5.99
N PRO A 144 20.71 8.53 7.06
CA PRO A 144 21.22 9.87 7.26
C PRO A 144 22.22 10.15 6.15
N LEU A 145 21.93 11.18 5.35
CA LEU A 145 22.86 11.78 4.42
C LEU A 145 24.06 12.29 5.22
N ALA A 146 25.15 11.53 5.23
CA ALA A 146 26.44 12.04 5.65
C ALA A 146 26.99 12.96 4.54
N TYR A 147 26.45 14.19 4.49
CA TYR A 147 27.13 15.30 3.85
C TYR A 147 28.35 15.66 4.70
N GLY A 148 29.51 15.67 4.05
CA GLY A 148 30.81 15.81 4.68
C GLY A 148 31.01 17.10 5.46
N ASN A 149 31.98 17.05 6.37
CA ASN A 149 32.71 18.21 6.85
C ASN A 149 34.17 17.80 7.05
N CYS A 150 34.97 17.97 5.99
CA CYS A 150 36.40 18.19 6.14
C CYS A 150 36.60 19.64 6.57
N THR A 151 36.98 19.89 7.83
CA THR A 151 37.64 21.14 8.22
C THR A 151 38.54 20.92 9.46
N MET A 152 39.84 20.91 9.18
CA MET A 152 41.05 21.26 9.96
C MET A 152 41.35 20.62 11.33
N PRO A 153 42.59 20.13 11.56
CA PRO A 153 43.14 19.98 12.89
C PRO A 153 43.68 21.32 13.39
N ILE A 154 43.27 21.71 14.60
CA ILE A 154 44.00 22.62 15.47
C ILE A 154 44.42 21.79 16.67
N VAL A 155 45.74 21.62 16.82
CA VAL A 155 46.60 21.75 18.03
C VAL A 155 47.94 21.11 17.69
#